data_AF-A0A1G9BGN0-F1
#
_entry.id   AF-A0A1G9BGN0-F1
#
_cell.length_a   1.000
_cell.length_b   1.000
_cell.length_c   1.000
_cell.angle_alpha   90.00
_cell.angle_beta   90.00
_cell.angle_gamma   90.00
#
_symmetry.space_group_name_H-M   'P 1'
#
loop_
_entity.id
_entity.type
_entity.pdbx_description
1 polymer ?
#
loop_
_entity_poly.entity_id
_entity_poly.type
_entity_poly.pdbx_seq_one_letter_code
_entity_poly.pdbx_strand_id
1 'polypeptide(L)' 'MASIEALTELRMNGVFVQEAPVLQKGDTFYTSSDLFSEGALREDFVANLIAGA' A
#
# COMPACT_ATOMS: atom_id res chain seq x y z
N MET A 1 -14.50 3.93 18.64
CA MET A 1 -15.26 3.76 17.40
C MET A 1 -14.46 4.39 16.28
N ALA A 2 -14.20 3.67 15.19
CA ALA A 2 -13.55 4.25 14.01
C ALA A 2 -14.56 5.12 13.24
N SER A 3 -14.12 6.28 12.76
CA SER A 3 -14.94 7.21 11.96
C SER A 3 -15.33 6.59 10.61
N ILE A 4 -16.48 6.99 10.04
CA ILE A 4 -16.85 6.64 8.65
C ILE A 4 -15.79 7.10 7.66
N GLU A 5 -15.10 8.22 7.94
CA GLU A 5 -13.98 8.71 7.13
C GLU A 5 -12.78 7.76 7.15
N ALA A 6 -12.55 7.06 8.27
CA ALA A 6 -11.51 6.04 8.39
C ALA A 6 -11.88 4.74 7.65
N LEU A 7 -13.18 4.47 7.48
CA LEU A 7 -13.67 3.35 6.66
C LEU A 7 -13.63 3.65 5.16
N THR A 8 -13.61 4.93 4.76
CA THR A 8 -13.44 5.32 3.34
C THR A 8 -12.02 5.09 2.81
N GLU A 9 -11.02 4.92 3.67
CA GLU A 9 -9.66 4.50 3.28
C GLU A 9 -9.53 2.98 3.04
N LEU A 10 -10.62 2.22 3.21
CA LEU A 10 -10.69 0.80 2.86
C LEU A 10 -11.13 0.57 1.40
N ARG A 11 -10.62 1.39 0.48
CA ARG A 11 -10.83 1.20 -0.97
C ARG A 11 -9.50 1.14 -1.67
N MET A 12 -9.21 0.02 -2.32
CA MET A 12 -8.07 -0.11 -3.22
C MET A 12 -8.59 -0.32 -4.64
N ASN A 13 -8.17 0.54 -5.58
CA ASN A 13 -8.57 0.48 -6.99
C ASN A 13 -10.10 0.39 -7.19
N GLY A 14 -10.89 1.10 -6.38
CA GLY A 14 -12.36 1.09 -6.46
C GLY A 14 -13.05 -0.11 -5.82
N VAL A 15 -12.30 -1.05 -5.24
CA VAL A 15 -12.82 -2.23 -4.53
C VAL A 15 -12.75 -2.00 -3.03
N PHE A 16 -13.84 -2.27 -2.32
CA PHE A 16 -13.87 -2.26 -0.86
C PHE A 16 -13.13 -3.47 -0.30
N VAL A 17 -12.27 -3.23 0.67
CA VAL A 17 -11.47 -4.24 1.35
C VAL A 17 -11.85 -4.28 2.83
N GLN A 18 -11.75 -5.44 3.48
CA GLN A 18 -12.07 -5.57 4.91
C GLN A 18 -10.95 -5.03 5.81
N GLU A 19 -9.74 -4.91 5.27
CA GLU A 19 -8.54 -4.40 5.92
C GLU A 19 -7.70 -3.62 4.90
N ALA A 20 -6.82 -2.73 5.36
CA ALA A 20 -5.96 -1.95 4.47
C ALA A 20 -4.90 -2.87 3.81
N PRO A 21 -4.89 -3.02 2.47
CA PRO A 21 -3.93 -3.86 1.78
C PRO A 21 -2.57 -3.18 1.79
N VAL A 22 -1.65 -3.78 2.54
CA VAL A 22 -0.26 -3.34 2.65
C VAL A 22 0.68 -4.50 2.36
N LEU A 23 1.85 -4.19 1.82
CA LEU A 23 2.99 -5.10 1.79
C LEU A 23 3.78 -4.94 3.10
N GLN A 24 4.08 -6.03 3.80
CA GLN A 24 4.94 -6.02 4.97
C GLN A 24 6.32 -6.62 4.64
N LYS A 25 7.40 -5.89 4.94
CA LYS A 25 8.79 -6.41 4.92
C LYS A 25 9.42 -6.14 6.29
N GLY A 26 9.66 -7.20 7.06
CA GLY A 26 10.08 -7.07 8.45
C GLY A 26 9.03 -6.30 9.26
N ASP A 27 9.45 -5.21 9.90
CA ASP A 27 8.57 -4.35 10.70
C ASP A 27 8.06 -3.13 9.91
N THR A 28 8.33 -3.05 8.61
CA THR A 28 7.90 -1.93 7.75
C THR A 28 6.72 -2.33 6.87
N PHE A 29 5.73 -1.44 6.77
CA PHE A 29 4.53 -1.59 5.96
C PHE A 29 4.54 -0.58 4.81
N TYR A 30 4.14 -1.03 3.62
CA TYR A 30 4.05 -0.22 2.40
C TYR A 30 2.63 -0.29 1.84
N THR A 31 2.05 0.86 1.57
CA THR A 31 0.75 0.99 0.90
C THR A 31 0.89 0.81 -0.62
N SER A 32 -0.24 0.69 -1.32
CA SER A 32 -0.24 0.73 -2.79
C SER A 32 0.37 2.01 -3.34
N SER A 33 0.13 3.16 -2.72
CA SER A 33 0.70 4.46 -3.10
C SER A 33 2.21 4.54 -2.88
N ASP A 34 2.76 3.73 -1.98
CA ASP A 34 4.22 3.64 -1.79
C ASP A 34 4.88 2.85 -2.93
N LEU A 35 4.20 1.81 -3.43
CA LEU A 35 4.73 0.90 -4.46
C LEU A 35 4.44 1.36 -5.88
N PHE A 36 3.35 2.08 -6.10
CA PHE A 36 2.87 2.51 -7.41
C PHE A 36 2.68 4.03 -7.45
N SER A 37 3.01 4.64 -8.58
CA SER A 37 2.75 6.05 -8.86
C SER A 37 2.15 6.18 -10.26
N GLU A 38 1.06 6.94 -10.38
CA GLU A 38 0.35 7.17 -11.65
C GLU A 38 -0.04 5.87 -12.39
N GLY A 39 -0.32 4.80 -11.64
CA GLY A 39 -0.67 3.49 -12.20
C GLY A 39 0.52 2.65 -12.67
N ALA A 40 1.75 3.16 -12.53
CA ALA A 40 2.99 2.44 -12.85
C ALA A 40 3.71 2.00 -11.56
N LEU A 41 4.47 0.90 -11.66
CA LEU A 41 5.33 0.43 -10.57
C LEU A 41 6.50 1.40 -10.38
N ARG A 42 6.83 1.74 -9.14
CA ARG A 42 8.07 2.48 -8.83
C ARG A 42 9.26 1.52 -8.86
N GLU A 43 9.72 1.19 -10.06
CA GLU A 43 10.70 0.11 -10.30
C GLU A 43 11.96 0.23 -9.44
N ASP A 44 12.61 1.41 -9.40
CA ASP A 44 13.82 1.63 -8.59
C ASP A 44 13.59 1.39 -7.09
N PHE A 45 12.45 1.86 -6.58
CA PHE A 45 12.09 1.69 -5.17
C PHE A 45 11.90 0.22 -4.84
N VAL A 46 11.15 -0.50 -5.68
CA VAL A 46 10.85 -1.92 -5.49
C VAL A 46 12.11 -2.77 -5.69
N ALA A 47 12.98 -2.42 -6.63
CA ALA A 47 14.27 -3.10 -6.80
C ALA A 47 15.14 -2.99 -5.54
N ASN A 48 15.24 -1.81 -4.94
CA ASN A 48 15.95 -1.61 -3.67
C ASN A 48 15.30 -2.39 -2.52
N LEU A 49 13.97 -2.44 -2.48
CA LEU A 49 13.22 -3.21 -1.49
C LEU A 49 13.54 -4.71 -1.57
N ILE A 50 13.60 -5.26 -2.79
CA ILE A 50 13.91 -6.67 -3.06
C ILE A 50 15.39 -6.97 -2.77
N ALA A 51 16.29 -6.08 -3.13
CA ALA A 51 17.73 -6.23 -2.92
C ALA A 51 18.14 -6.29 -1.43
N GLY A 52 17.20 -5.99 -0.53
CA GLY A 52 17.41 -6.12 0.91
C GLY A 52 18.23 -4.97 1.49
N ALA A 53 18.11 -3.77 0.91
CA ALA A 53 18.65 -2.54 1.49
C ALA A 53 18.29 -2.40 2.98
#